data_AF-A0A352Z6W7-F1
#
_entry.id   AF-A0A352Z6W7-F1
#
_cell.length_a   1.000
_cell.length_b   1.000
_cell.length_c   1.000
_cell.angle_alpha   90.00
_cell.angle_beta   90.00
_cell.angle_gamma   90.00
#
_symmetry.space_group_name_H-M   'P 1'
#
loop_
_entity.id
_entity.type
_entity.pdbx_description
1 polymer ?
#
loop_
_entity_poly.entity_id
_entity_poly.type
_entity_poly.pdbx_seq_one_letter_code
_entity_poly.pdbx_strand_id
1 'polypeptide(L)' 'MARQTIFEYIKVFYNRIRRHSALNYVSPLEYERKHMVA' A
#
# COMPACT_ATOMS: atom_id res chain seq x y z
N MET A 1 5.91 22.47 1.50
CA MET A 1 5.99 21.07 1.97
C MET A 1 5.26 20.17 0.97
N ALA A 2 5.90 19.74 -0.12
CA ALA A 2 5.23 18.90 -1.14
C ALA A 2 5.55 17.41 -0.95
N ARG A 3 6.81 17.11 -0.58
CA ARG A 3 7.30 15.74 -0.38
C ARG A 3 6.55 15.01 0.74
N GLN A 4 6.26 15.69 1.85
CA GLN A 4 5.52 15.12 2.98
C GLN A 4 4.09 14.75 2.58
N THR A 5 3.37 15.65 1.92
CA THR A 5 2.00 15.42 1.46
C THR A 5 1.92 14.28 0.45
N ILE A 6 2.87 14.20 -0.49
CA ILE A 6 2.95 13.10 -1.44
C ILE A 6 3.23 11.78 -0.72
N PHE A 7 4.15 11.78 0.25
CA PHE A 7 4.47 10.59 1.04
C PHE A 7 3.27 10.08 1.84
N GLU A 8 2.53 10.97 2.49
CA GLU A 8 1.29 10.63 3.21
C GLU A 8 0.21 10.10 2.28
N TYR A 9 0.01 10.74 1.12
CA TYR A 9 -0.93 10.23 0.13
C TYR A 9 -0.57 8.80 -0.32
N ILE A 10 0.70 8.55 -0.60
CA ILE A 10 1.16 7.23 -1.04
C ILE A 10 0.94 6.17 0.05
N LYS A 11 1.32 6.46 1.31
CA LYS A 11 1.19 5.51 2.42
C LYS A 11 -0.25 5.29 2.88
N VAL A 12 -0.98 6.36 3.09
CA VAL A 12 -2.28 6.32 3.75
C VAL A 12 -3.41 6.07 2.78
N PHE A 13 -3.29 6.42 1.49
CA PHE A 13 -4.37 6.25 0.53
C PHE A 13 -3.99 5.30 -0.60
N TYR A 14 -2.94 5.63 -1.36
CA TYR A 14 -2.61 4.91 -2.59
C TYR A 14 -2.29 3.42 -2.34
N ASN A 15 -1.34 3.11 -1.46
CA ASN A 15 -0.91 1.74 -1.17
C ASN A 15 -1.98 0.88 -0.46
N ARG A 16 -3.05 1.50 0.06
CA ARG A 16 -4.17 0.76 0.66
C ARG A 16 -5.21 0.32 -0.35
N ILE A 17 -5.40 1.11 -1.41
CA ILE A 17 -6.51 0.95 -2.36
C ILE A 17 -6.03 0.31 -3.66
N ARG A 18 -4.84 0.67 -4.15
CA ARG A 18 -4.37 0.18 -5.44
C ARG A 18 -4.06 -1.31 -5.37
N ARG A 19 -4.70 -2.08 -6.25
CA ARG A 19 -4.42 -3.50 -6.45
C ARG A 19 -3.33 -3.68 -7.49
N HIS A 20 -2.44 -4.63 -7.23
CA HIS A 20 -1.32 -4.93 -8.10
C HIS A 20 -1.41 -6.38 -8.60
N SER A 21 -1.31 -6.60 -9.91
CA SER A 21 -1.32 -7.95 -10.50
C SER A 21 -0.20 -8.84 -9.95
N ALA A 22 0.97 -8.25 -9.69
CA ALA A 22 2.10 -8.93 -9.04
C ALA A 22 1.82 -9.39 -7.60
N LEU A 23 0.82 -8.81 -6.94
CA LEU A 23 0.40 -9.16 -5.57
C LEU A 23 -0.91 -9.97 -5.59
N ASN A 24 -1.17 -10.77 -6.63
CA ASN A 24 -2.44 -11.52 -6.78
C ASN A 24 -3.68 -10.61 -6.71
N TYR A 25 -3.57 -9.39 -7.24
CA TYR A 25 -4.63 -8.39 -7.23
C TYR A 25 -5.08 -7.97 -5.82
N VAL A 26 -4.21 -8.03 -4.82
CA VAL A 26 -4.44 -7.36 -3.52
C VAL A 26 -3.65 -6.05 -3.42
N SER A 27 -3.99 -5.22 -2.42
CA SER A 27 -3.22 -4.01 -2.16
C SER A 27 -1.92 -4.32 -1.40
N PRO A 28 -0.88 -3.47 -1.53
CA PRO A 28 0.36 -3.62 -0.77
C PRO A 28 0.13 -3.79 0.73
N LEU A 29 -0.79 -3.02 1.33
CA LEU A 29 -1.11 -3.16 2.75
C LEU A 29 -1.73 -4.53 3.09
N GLU A 30 -2.62 -5.05 2.25
CA GLU A 30 -3.20 -6.38 2.46
C GLU A 30 -2.18 -7.49 2.26
N TYR A 31 -1.28 -7.33 1.29
CA TYR A 31 -0.16 -8.23 1.08
C TYR A 31 0.74 -8.28 2.32
N GLU A 32 1.19 -7.13 2.83
CA GLU A 32 2.00 -7.07 4.05
C GLU A 32 1.28 -7.72 5.23
N ARG A 33 -0.02 -7.45 5.45
CA ARG A 33 -0.78 -8.12 6.52
C ARG A 33 -0.84 -9.63 6.37
N LYS A 34 -1.00 -10.15 5.16
CA LYS A 34 -1.05 -11.61 4.91
C LYS A 34 0.31 -12.27 5.12
N HIS A 35 1.40 -11.55 4.89
CA HIS A 35 2.78 -12.05 4.97
C HIS A 35 3.51 -11.72 6.28
N MET A 36 3.00 -10.79 7.10
CA MET A 36 3.54 -10.44 8.42
C MET A 36 2.95 -11.26 9.59
N VAL A 37 2.01 -12.18 9.35
CA VAL A 37 1.58 -13.12 10.40
C VAL A 37 2.60 -14.26 10.47
N ALA A 38 3.59 -14.08 11.33
CA ALA A 38 4.38 -15.13 11.96
C ALA A 38 4.30 -14.94 13.48
#